data_AF-A0A8B6HT75-F1
#
_entry.id   AF-A0A8B6HT75-F1
#
_cell.length_a   1.000
_cell.length_b   1.000
_cell.length_c   1.000
_cell.angle_alpha   90.00
_cell.angle_beta   90.00
_cell.angle_gamma   90.00
#
_symmetry.space_group_name_H-M   'P 1'
#
loop_
_entity.id
_entity.type
_entity.pdbx_description
1 polymer ?
#
loop_
_entity_poly.entity_id
_entity_poly.type
_entity_poly.pdbx_seq_one_letter_code
_entity_poly.pdbx_strand_id
1 'polypeptide(L)'
;MTTSLVRGKYCLAVITQSFRSVPISRRTNSKNFSQTIHSEDDISNVINRSLENYTDITLEPYQIVNFSLGKSFTNSGVDIRQKVKDSRGIRLDHFASNEDEKNIYTYQIKFASVFKEGFNALYNTTDGKLSKSAKLDFATQAFRTGFLENQDFHERCLEKMFYTDEESELFRTVLLANHLFGRLAANFGQNHYVSHDHRSHDTYNKCPCDDCGEKISYNNSGIGSEFLWYGYPDILVNSIGGSTVIARPEEIDRDEQIAEGDTYLNADFDKRQILESEENIALLRYERNVSKFVSQAVTFSFYQKFYQVKINKHKRNVVPVTLIPTLAFTGTHFDIYLYDHEHDILLRNKGPPIPLWRNEYPEAELDMSSVLKIWMVLNHLTLGTSLEEHIVQELQGSCDFLHALSSDHKTMIGQTIGMRNRFYPRRYKEMDALPLQSQEKILNFPKQKDSI
;
A
#
# COMPACT_ATOMS: atom_id res chain seq x y z
N MET A 1 -37.54 16.45 -57.53
CA MET A 1 -36.71 17.11 -56.49
C MET A 1 -37.49 17.09 -55.18
N THR A 2 -37.19 16.13 -54.32
CA THR A 2 -37.79 15.99 -52.99
C THR A 2 -36.77 15.27 -52.11
N THR A 3 -36.15 16.01 -51.19
CA THR A 3 -35.23 15.48 -50.16
C THR A 3 -36.01 15.17 -48.90
N SER A 4 -35.89 13.93 -48.42
CA SER A 4 -36.43 13.43 -47.17
C SER A 4 -35.48 13.71 -46.00
N LEU A 5 -36.05 13.99 -44.83
CA LEU A 5 -35.35 14.14 -43.55
C LEU A 5 -35.82 13.02 -42.64
N VAL A 6 -34.96 12.01 -42.44
CA VAL A 6 -35.24 10.83 -41.63
C VAL A 6 -34.88 11.10 -40.17
N ARG A 7 -35.87 10.98 -39.28
CA ARG A 7 -35.71 10.95 -37.82
C ARG A 7 -35.18 9.57 -37.39
N GLY A 8 -33.99 9.53 -36.79
CA GLY A 8 -33.42 8.35 -36.15
C GLY A 8 -33.96 8.17 -34.73
N LYS A 9 -34.55 7.00 -34.45
CA LYS A 9 -34.92 6.52 -33.11
C LYS A 9 -33.68 5.94 -32.42
N TYR A 10 -33.39 6.39 -31.19
CA TYR A 10 -32.40 5.78 -30.32
C TYR A 10 -33.00 4.55 -29.62
N CYS A 11 -32.44 3.36 -29.88
CA CYS A 11 -32.72 2.16 -29.08
C CYS A 11 -31.75 2.12 -27.89
N LEU A 12 -32.32 2.10 -26.69
CA LEU A 12 -31.64 1.74 -25.44
C LEU A 12 -31.38 0.22 -25.47
N ALA A 13 -30.12 -0.20 -25.64
CA ALA A 13 -29.74 -1.60 -25.49
C ALA A 13 -29.32 -1.84 -24.03
N VAL A 14 -30.19 -2.52 -23.27
CA VAL A 14 -29.87 -3.12 -21.98
C VAL A 14 -28.98 -4.34 -22.26
N ILE A 15 -27.70 -4.27 -21.89
CA ILE A 15 -26.79 -5.41 -21.96
C ILE A 15 -26.99 -6.24 -20.69
N THR A 16 -27.83 -7.27 -20.77
CA THR A 16 -27.81 -8.41 -19.85
C THR A 16 -26.73 -9.38 -20.31
N GLN A 17 -25.51 -9.23 -19.80
CA GLN A 17 -24.48 -10.27 -19.99
C GLN A 17 -24.73 -11.41 -19.01
N SER A 18 -25.17 -12.53 -19.58
CA SER A 18 -25.23 -13.83 -18.95
C SER A 18 -23.81 -14.32 -18.62
N PHE A 19 -23.58 -14.67 -17.36
CA PHE A 19 -22.36 -15.33 -16.91
C PHE A 19 -22.18 -16.67 -17.65
N ARG A 20 -21.26 -16.70 -18.61
CA ARG A 20 -20.67 -17.95 -19.09
C ARG A 20 -19.34 -18.14 -18.37
N SER A 21 -19.29 -19.20 -17.58
CA SER A 21 -18.09 -19.72 -16.94
C SER A 21 -16.95 -19.84 -17.94
N VAL A 22 -15.83 -19.20 -17.65
CA VAL A 22 -14.58 -19.39 -18.38
C VAL A 22 -14.00 -20.73 -17.93
N PRO A 23 -13.76 -21.70 -18.84
CA PRO A 23 -13.15 -22.96 -18.45
C PRO A 23 -11.67 -22.73 -18.15
N ILE A 24 -11.29 -22.87 -16.89
CA ILE A 24 -9.89 -22.95 -16.46
C ILE A 24 -9.30 -24.23 -17.08
N SER A 25 -8.26 -24.05 -17.88
CA SER A 25 -7.50 -25.14 -18.52
C SER A 25 -6.83 -25.99 -17.44
N ARG A 26 -7.43 -27.16 -17.13
CA ARG A 26 -6.80 -28.21 -16.32
C ARG A 26 -5.78 -28.97 -17.16
N ARG A 27 -4.51 -28.60 -17.04
CA ARG A 27 -3.38 -29.50 -17.29
C ARG A 27 -2.27 -29.17 -16.29
N THR A 28 -2.15 -30.01 -15.25
CA THR A 28 -0.98 -30.88 -14.98
C THR A 28 -1.13 -31.60 -13.63
N ASN A 29 -0.85 -32.91 -13.63
CA ASN A 29 -0.45 -33.80 -12.53
C ASN A 29 -0.73 -33.32 -11.09
N SER A 30 -1.88 -33.73 -10.55
CA SER A 30 -2.23 -33.55 -9.15
C SER A 30 -1.57 -34.61 -8.27
N LYS A 31 -0.69 -34.19 -7.35
CA LYS A 31 -0.76 -34.76 -6.00
C LYS A 31 -2.10 -34.30 -5.42
N ASN A 32 -2.90 -35.23 -4.90
CA ASN A 32 -4.23 -34.96 -4.36
C ASN A 32 -4.14 -33.97 -3.18
N PHE A 33 -4.43 -32.70 -3.43
CA PHE A 33 -4.63 -31.70 -2.39
C PHE A 33 -6.13 -31.57 -2.13
N SER A 34 -6.54 -31.81 -0.87
CA SER A 34 -7.89 -31.54 -0.41
C SER A 34 -8.02 -30.04 -0.20
N GLN A 35 -8.68 -29.35 -1.12
CA GLN A 35 -9.16 -27.99 -0.89
C GLN A 35 -10.41 -28.11 0.00
N THR A 36 -10.33 -27.60 1.23
CA THR A 36 -11.52 -27.44 2.07
C THR A 36 -12.32 -26.28 1.49
N ILE A 37 -13.40 -26.58 0.77
CA ILE A 37 -14.32 -25.55 0.29
C ILE A 37 -15.28 -25.26 1.44
N HIS A 38 -15.18 -24.06 2.04
CA HIS A 38 -16.13 -23.61 3.04
C HIS A 38 -17.53 -23.41 2.42
N SER A 39 -18.58 -23.79 3.14
CA SER A 39 -19.96 -23.50 2.72
C SER A 39 -20.26 -21.99 2.82
N GLU A 40 -21.33 -21.49 2.20
CA GLU A 40 -21.71 -20.07 2.32
C GLU A 40 -21.99 -19.65 3.77
N ASP A 41 -22.57 -20.58 4.54
CA ASP A 41 -22.86 -20.38 5.96
C ASP A 41 -21.55 -20.28 6.76
N ASP A 42 -20.53 -21.08 6.43
CA ASP A 42 -19.23 -21.04 7.09
C ASP A 42 -18.52 -19.70 6.88
N ILE A 43 -18.56 -19.13 5.68
CA ILE A 43 -17.89 -17.86 5.36
C ILE A 43 -18.57 -16.68 6.06
N SER A 44 -19.90 -16.66 6.03
CA SER A 44 -20.67 -15.64 6.75
C SER A 44 -20.39 -15.69 8.25
N ASN A 45 -20.26 -16.90 8.81
CA ASN A 45 -19.85 -17.10 10.19
C ASN A 45 -18.41 -16.66 10.47
N VAL A 46 -17.48 -16.83 9.53
CA VAL A 46 -16.10 -16.30 9.64
C VAL A 46 -16.12 -14.77 9.66
N ILE A 47 -16.86 -14.11 8.77
CA ILE A 47 -16.97 -12.65 8.76
C ILE A 47 -17.60 -12.14 10.06
N ASN A 48 -18.71 -12.73 10.50
CA ASN A 48 -19.38 -12.38 11.76
C ASN A 48 -18.44 -12.48 12.96
N ARG A 49 -17.77 -13.63 13.13
CA ARG A 49 -16.79 -13.82 14.22
C ARG A 49 -15.63 -12.84 14.11
N SER A 50 -15.19 -12.50 12.91
CA SER A 50 -14.11 -11.54 12.69
C SER A 50 -14.52 -10.11 13.06
N LEU A 51 -15.78 -9.73 12.81
CA LEU A 51 -16.35 -8.45 13.21
C LEU A 51 -16.61 -8.38 14.73
N GLU A 52 -17.10 -9.46 15.33
CA GLU A 52 -17.33 -9.55 16.78
C GLU A 52 -16.02 -9.44 17.58
N ASN A 53 -14.95 -10.06 17.08
CA ASN A 53 -13.62 -10.03 17.70
C ASN A 53 -12.72 -8.92 17.12
N TYR A 54 -13.28 -8.01 16.33
CA TYR A 54 -12.50 -6.96 15.69
C TYR A 54 -11.90 -6.02 16.74
N THR A 55 -10.57 -5.95 16.78
CA THR A 55 -9.85 -4.99 17.60
C THR A 55 -9.59 -3.73 16.77
N ASP A 56 -10.30 -2.65 17.10
CA ASP A 56 -10.10 -1.39 16.42
C ASP A 56 -8.75 -0.76 16.77
N ILE A 57 -8.15 -0.06 15.81
CA ILE A 57 -6.94 0.71 16.05
C ILE A 57 -7.29 2.19 16.09
N THR A 58 -6.41 2.93 16.73
CA THR A 58 -6.49 4.38 16.76
C THR A 58 -5.44 4.96 15.82
N LEU A 59 -5.81 6.00 15.10
CA LEU A 59 -4.95 6.79 14.22
C LEU A 59 -4.67 8.13 14.90
N GLU A 60 -3.43 8.60 14.83
CA GLU A 60 -2.97 9.85 15.43
C GLU A 60 -2.38 10.78 14.36
N PRO A 61 -2.54 12.10 14.51
CA PRO A 61 -1.99 13.08 13.58
C PRO A 61 -0.50 13.34 13.81
N TYR A 62 0.23 13.53 12.71
CA TYR A 62 1.66 13.82 12.69
C TYR A 62 1.98 15.07 11.86
N GLN A 63 2.97 15.84 12.30
CA GLN A 63 3.57 16.96 11.59
C GLN A 63 4.87 16.52 10.94
N ILE A 64 5.11 16.90 9.68
CA ILE A 64 6.43 16.83 9.06
C ILE A 64 7.21 18.08 9.51
N VAL A 65 8.33 17.89 10.22
CA VAL A 65 9.13 19.00 10.77
C VAL A 65 10.38 19.30 9.96
N ASN A 66 11.02 18.28 9.39
CA ASN A 66 12.15 18.44 8.48
C ASN A 66 11.96 17.52 7.27
N PHE A 67 12.48 17.93 6.13
CA PHE A 67 12.54 17.09 4.94
C PHE A 67 13.53 17.59 3.90
N SER A 68 13.99 16.68 3.04
CA SER A 68 14.79 16.99 1.85
C SER A 68 14.06 16.61 0.57
N LEU A 69 13.71 17.60 -0.26
CA LEU A 69 13.10 17.38 -1.57
C LEU A 69 14.13 16.96 -2.64
N GLY A 70 13.65 16.36 -3.72
CA GLY A 70 14.44 15.89 -4.85
C GLY A 70 15.31 14.67 -4.54
N LYS A 71 14.93 13.90 -3.53
CA LYS A 71 15.65 12.70 -3.08
C LYS A 71 14.87 11.42 -3.36
N SER A 72 15.58 10.29 -3.35
CA SER A 72 14.92 8.99 -3.35
C SER A 72 14.12 8.80 -2.04
N PHE A 73 13.11 7.93 -2.02
CA PHE A 73 12.36 7.62 -0.80
C PHE A 73 13.28 7.17 0.34
N THR A 74 14.31 6.40 0.02
CA THR A 74 15.32 5.89 0.95
C THR A 74 16.21 6.99 1.56
N ASN A 75 16.35 8.13 0.88
CA ASN A 75 17.17 9.27 1.32
C ASN A 75 16.35 10.56 1.50
N SER A 76 15.06 10.41 1.83
CA SER A 76 14.11 11.51 1.85
C SER A 76 14.33 12.49 3.01
N GLY A 77 15.01 12.05 4.07
CA GLY A 77 15.39 12.88 5.23
C GLY A 77 14.20 13.53 5.93
N VAL A 78 13.07 12.81 6.01
CA VAL A 78 11.81 13.26 6.58
C VAL A 78 11.74 12.90 8.05
N ASP A 79 11.58 13.93 8.87
CA ASP A 79 11.31 13.81 10.30
C ASP A 79 9.85 14.13 10.57
N ILE A 80 9.19 13.29 11.38
CA ILE A 80 7.82 13.53 11.84
C ILE A 80 7.76 13.70 13.35
N ARG A 81 6.77 14.46 13.82
CA ARG A 81 6.44 14.58 15.23
C ARG A 81 4.96 14.39 15.46
N GLN A 82 4.61 13.69 16.52
CA GLN A 82 3.23 13.52 16.92
C GLN A 82 2.63 14.87 17.34
N LYS A 83 1.40 15.12 16.89
CA LYS A 83 0.59 16.25 17.35
C LYS A 83 -0.24 15.82 18.56
N VAL A 84 -0.25 16.66 19.58
CA VAL A 84 -1.05 16.50 20.79
C VAL A 84 -2.05 17.66 20.89
N LYS A 85 -3.21 17.45 21.52
CA LYS A 85 -4.20 18.50 21.79
C LYS A 85 -4.19 18.82 23.27
N ASP A 86 -4.09 20.10 23.61
CA ASP A 86 -4.30 20.60 24.96
C ASP A 86 -5.51 21.56 24.99
N SER A 87 -5.77 22.17 26.15
CA SER A 87 -6.83 23.18 26.33
C SER A 87 -6.66 24.42 25.44
N ARG A 88 -5.50 24.60 24.81
CA ARG A 88 -5.13 25.71 23.91
C ARG A 88 -5.15 25.30 22.43
N GLY A 89 -5.48 24.05 22.11
CA GLY A 89 -5.57 23.53 20.74
C GLY A 89 -4.50 22.49 20.41
N ILE A 90 -4.25 22.26 19.12
CA ILE A 90 -3.28 21.25 18.66
C ILE A 90 -1.86 21.82 18.64
N ARG A 91 -0.94 21.18 19.38
CA ARG A 91 0.47 21.56 19.52
C ARG A 91 1.40 20.35 19.30
N LEU A 92 2.70 20.61 19.24
CA LEU A 92 3.73 19.58 19.20
C LEU A 92 4.00 19.06 20.63
N ASP A 93 4.28 17.76 20.74
CA ASP A 93 4.47 17.04 22.01
C ASP A 93 5.57 17.64 22.93
N HIS A 94 6.65 18.20 22.35
CA HIS A 94 7.78 18.76 23.12
C HIS A 94 7.51 20.08 23.86
N PHE A 95 6.31 20.65 23.79
CA PHE A 95 5.97 21.88 24.53
C PHE A 95 5.16 21.64 25.81
N ALA A 96 5.00 20.38 26.22
CA ALA A 96 4.49 20.03 27.53
C ALA A 96 5.53 20.40 28.60
N SER A 97 5.49 21.64 29.12
CA SER A 97 6.15 21.93 30.40
C SER A 97 5.51 21.06 31.49
N ASN A 98 6.30 20.51 32.41
CA ASN A 98 5.90 19.57 33.48
C ASN A 98 4.66 19.97 34.33
N GLU A 99 4.15 21.19 34.22
CA GLU A 99 2.93 21.66 34.90
C GLU A 99 1.65 21.55 34.05
N ASP A 100 1.75 21.44 32.72
CA ASP A 100 0.62 21.37 31.77
C ASP A 100 0.24 19.92 31.36
N GLU A 101 0.99 18.91 31.82
CA GLU A 101 0.78 17.49 31.45
C GLU A 101 -0.61 16.93 31.82
N LYS A 102 -1.32 17.55 32.76
CA LYS A 102 -2.62 17.04 33.24
C LYS A 102 -3.77 17.14 32.24
N ASN A 103 -3.62 17.85 31.12
CA ASN A 103 -4.68 18.05 30.12
C ASN A 103 -4.24 17.83 28.66
N ILE A 104 -3.18 17.05 28.44
CA ILE A 104 -2.73 16.71 27.08
C ILE A 104 -3.45 15.44 26.63
N TYR A 105 -4.24 15.56 25.57
CA TYR A 105 -4.91 14.45 24.91
C TYR A 105 -4.42 14.34 23.47
N THR A 106 -3.85 13.20 23.10
CA THR A 106 -3.61 12.87 21.68
C THR A 106 -4.95 12.87 20.94
N TYR A 107 -5.03 13.50 19.77
CA TYR A 107 -6.23 13.38 18.93
C TYR A 107 -6.31 11.96 18.39
N GLN A 108 -7.36 11.22 18.74
CA GLN A 108 -7.49 9.80 18.47
C GLN A 108 -8.66 9.55 17.53
N ILE A 109 -8.35 9.08 16.32
CA ILE A 109 -9.35 8.77 15.29
C ILE A 109 -9.47 7.25 15.18
N LYS A 110 -10.66 6.72 15.35
CA LYS A 110 -10.91 5.28 15.20
C LYS A 110 -10.78 4.87 13.73
N PHE A 111 -10.02 3.82 13.43
CA PHE A 111 -9.92 3.32 12.05
C PHE A 111 -11.29 2.92 11.48
N ALA A 112 -12.16 2.35 12.30
CA ALA A 112 -13.53 2.05 11.91
C ALA A 112 -14.36 3.28 11.50
N SER A 113 -14.06 4.46 12.04
CA SER A 113 -14.71 5.72 11.62
C SER A 113 -14.23 6.18 10.24
N VAL A 114 -12.94 5.97 9.92
CA VAL A 114 -12.35 6.31 8.62
C VAL A 114 -12.89 5.42 7.50
N PHE A 115 -13.06 4.13 7.79
CA PHE A 115 -13.55 3.11 6.85
C PHE A 115 -15.00 2.70 7.11
N LYS A 116 -15.83 3.63 7.58
CA LYS A 116 -17.23 3.39 7.98
C LYS A 116 -18.05 2.68 6.90
N GLU A 117 -17.90 3.08 5.64
CA GLU A 117 -18.61 2.46 4.51
C GLU A 117 -18.14 1.01 4.27
N GLY A 118 -16.86 0.71 4.49
CA GLY A 118 -16.32 -0.66 4.43
C GLY A 118 -16.88 -1.56 5.52
N PHE A 119 -16.96 -1.07 6.77
CA PHE A 119 -17.62 -1.81 7.86
C PHE A 119 -19.11 -2.03 7.57
N ASN A 120 -19.82 -1.00 7.13
CA ASN A 120 -21.23 -1.11 6.73
C ASN A 120 -21.42 -2.17 5.62
N ALA A 121 -20.50 -2.27 4.66
CA ALA A 121 -20.55 -3.27 3.61
C ALA A 121 -20.41 -4.71 4.16
N LEU A 122 -19.52 -4.92 5.13
CA LEU A 122 -19.37 -6.22 5.79
C LEU A 122 -20.62 -6.59 6.59
N TYR A 123 -21.16 -5.67 7.41
CA TYR A 123 -22.40 -5.90 8.18
C TYR A 123 -23.62 -6.17 7.29
N ASN A 124 -23.74 -5.47 6.15
CA ASN A 124 -24.83 -5.74 5.22
C ASN A 124 -24.73 -7.15 4.61
N THR A 125 -23.51 -7.59 4.32
CA THR A 125 -23.26 -8.93 3.76
C THR A 125 -23.67 -10.02 4.74
N THR A 126 -23.32 -9.87 6.02
CA THR A 126 -23.68 -10.82 7.07
C THR A 126 -25.18 -10.84 7.37
N ASP A 127 -25.85 -9.71 7.19
CA ASP A 127 -27.31 -9.57 7.33
C ASP A 127 -28.09 -10.08 6.10
N GLY A 128 -27.41 -10.54 5.04
CA GLY A 128 -28.05 -10.91 3.77
C GLY A 128 -28.68 -9.73 3.02
N LYS A 129 -28.25 -8.49 3.33
CA LYS A 129 -28.74 -7.26 2.71
C LYS A 129 -27.80 -6.85 1.57
N LEU A 130 -28.37 -6.51 0.42
CA LEU A 130 -27.61 -5.90 -0.65
C LEU A 130 -27.18 -4.48 -0.26
N SER A 131 -25.93 -4.13 -0.56
CA SER A 131 -25.47 -2.76 -0.43
C SER A 131 -26.22 -1.86 -1.41
N LYS A 132 -26.30 -0.56 -1.09
CA LYS A 132 -26.75 0.45 -2.06
C LYS A 132 -25.76 0.64 -3.22
N SER A 133 -24.58 0.04 -3.14
CA SER A 133 -23.50 0.17 -4.13
C SER A 133 -23.06 -1.20 -4.64
N ALA A 134 -23.31 -1.47 -5.93
CA ALA A 134 -22.83 -2.67 -6.60
C ALA A 134 -21.30 -2.84 -6.55
N LYS A 135 -20.54 -1.73 -6.39
CA LYS A 135 -19.08 -1.80 -6.19
C LYS A 135 -18.72 -2.34 -4.82
N LEU A 136 -19.48 -1.99 -3.78
CA LEU A 136 -19.28 -2.53 -2.43
C LEU A 136 -19.59 -4.03 -2.41
N ASP A 137 -20.71 -4.44 -3.01
CA ASP A 137 -21.07 -5.86 -3.12
C ASP A 137 -19.98 -6.65 -3.87
N PHE A 138 -19.47 -6.08 -4.97
CA PHE A 138 -18.37 -6.69 -5.71
C PHE A 138 -17.08 -6.82 -4.86
N ALA A 139 -16.71 -5.78 -4.11
CA ALA A 139 -15.51 -5.81 -3.28
C ALA A 139 -15.61 -6.87 -2.17
N THR A 140 -16.78 -7.01 -1.54
CA THR A 140 -17.00 -8.06 -0.54
C THR A 140 -17.02 -9.44 -1.18
N GLN A 141 -17.63 -9.61 -2.36
CA GLN A 141 -17.59 -10.87 -3.09
C GLN A 141 -16.16 -11.25 -3.52
N ALA A 142 -15.35 -10.27 -3.91
CA ALA A 142 -13.94 -10.48 -4.24
C ALA A 142 -13.13 -10.88 -3.00
N PHE A 143 -13.40 -10.29 -1.83
CA PHE A 143 -12.79 -10.72 -0.57
C PHE A 143 -13.12 -12.18 -0.24
N ARG A 144 -14.41 -12.53 -0.37
CA ARG A 144 -14.91 -13.88 -0.13
C ARG A 144 -14.22 -14.91 -1.03
N THR A 145 -14.32 -14.71 -2.34
CA THR A 145 -13.83 -15.69 -3.33
C THR A 145 -12.32 -15.64 -3.51
N GLY A 146 -11.71 -14.48 -3.28
CA GLY A 146 -10.28 -14.25 -3.45
C GLY A 146 -9.46 -14.76 -2.27
N PHE A 147 -9.98 -14.67 -1.05
CA PHE A 147 -9.23 -15.00 0.17
C PHE A 147 -9.96 -16.00 1.07
N LEU A 148 -11.19 -15.69 1.53
CA LEU A 148 -11.85 -16.48 2.58
C LEU A 148 -12.15 -17.93 2.17
N GLU A 149 -12.57 -18.18 0.93
CA GLU A 149 -12.84 -19.54 0.43
C GLU A 149 -11.61 -20.46 0.45
N ASN A 150 -10.41 -19.89 0.44
CA ASN A 150 -9.14 -20.62 0.45
C ASN A 150 -8.21 -20.11 1.56
N GLN A 151 -8.77 -19.62 2.68
CA GLN A 151 -8.00 -18.98 3.75
C GLN A 151 -6.87 -19.89 4.23
N ASP A 152 -7.19 -21.13 4.63
CA ASP A 152 -6.21 -22.10 5.13
C ASP A 152 -5.06 -22.35 4.14
N PHE A 153 -5.35 -22.29 2.83
CA PHE A 153 -4.32 -22.44 1.80
C PHE A 153 -3.40 -21.22 1.73
N HIS A 154 -3.98 -20.01 1.75
CA HIS A 154 -3.20 -18.79 1.74
C HIS A 154 -2.36 -18.63 3.00
N GLU A 155 -2.93 -18.96 4.15
CA GLU A 155 -2.28 -18.96 5.46
C GLU A 155 -1.06 -19.87 5.49
N ARG A 156 -1.21 -21.15 5.12
CA ARG A 156 -0.07 -22.09 5.00
C ARG A 156 1.03 -21.62 4.04
N CYS A 157 0.66 -20.94 2.96
CA CYS A 157 1.66 -20.39 2.03
C CYS A 157 2.40 -19.21 2.67
N LEU A 158 1.73 -18.39 3.48
CA LEU A 158 2.30 -17.23 4.17
C LEU A 158 3.14 -17.64 5.39
N GLU A 159 2.75 -18.71 6.10
CA GLU A 159 3.54 -19.30 7.18
C GLU A 159 4.96 -19.66 6.72
N LYS A 160 5.16 -19.85 5.41
CA LYS A 160 6.49 -20.12 4.86
C LYS A 160 7.50 -19.02 5.09
N MET A 161 7.06 -17.80 5.42
CA MET A 161 7.93 -16.71 5.84
C MET A 161 8.65 -16.97 7.18
N PHE A 162 8.23 -17.96 7.97
CA PHE A 162 8.82 -18.30 9.27
C PHE A 162 9.84 -19.45 9.22
N TYR A 163 9.91 -20.25 8.15
CA TYR A 163 10.70 -21.49 8.18
C TYR A 163 12.22 -21.31 8.12
N THR A 164 12.75 -20.19 7.60
CA THR A 164 14.21 -19.95 7.64
C THR A 164 14.57 -18.47 7.78
N ASP A 165 15.69 -18.24 8.48
CA ASP A 165 16.39 -16.96 8.57
C ASP A 165 17.12 -16.56 7.26
N GLU A 166 17.16 -17.47 6.29
CA GLU A 166 17.93 -17.34 5.03
C GLU A 166 17.06 -16.91 3.84
N GLU A 167 15.72 -16.88 3.98
CA GLU A 167 14.86 -16.45 2.87
C GLU A 167 14.99 -14.95 2.60
N SER A 168 15.33 -14.62 1.34
CA SER A 168 15.53 -13.25 0.86
C SER A 168 14.32 -12.33 1.08
N GLU A 169 14.55 -11.02 1.17
CA GLU A 169 13.50 -10.01 1.18
C GLU A 169 12.47 -10.25 0.04
N LEU A 170 12.97 -10.60 -1.15
CA LEU A 170 12.15 -10.89 -2.31
C LEU A 170 11.21 -12.09 -2.10
N PHE A 171 11.67 -13.16 -1.44
CA PHE A 171 10.83 -14.31 -1.11
C PHE A 171 9.57 -13.88 -0.35
N ARG A 172 9.76 -13.10 0.72
CA ARG A 172 8.66 -12.58 1.55
C ARG A 172 7.77 -11.63 0.75
N THR A 173 8.36 -10.75 -0.09
CA THR A 173 7.62 -9.81 -0.94
C THR A 173 6.68 -10.55 -1.89
N VAL A 174 7.17 -11.61 -2.52
CA VAL A 174 6.39 -12.42 -3.46
C VAL A 174 5.26 -13.16 -2.76
N LEU A 175 5.52 -13.76 -1.59
CA LEU A 175 4.49 -14.47 -0.82
C LEU A 175 3.36 -13.53 -0.43
N LEU A 176 3.68 -12.38 0.17
CA LEU A 176 2.70 -11.37 0.55
C LEU A 176 1.92 -10.86 -0.67
N ALA A 177 2.60 -10.60 -1.77
CA ALA A 177 1.95 -10.12 -2.99
C ALA A 177 0.91 -11.13 -3.52
N ASN A 178 1.26 -12.42 -3.61
CA ASN A 178 0.40 -13.44 -4.22
C ASN A 178 -0.66 -14.03 -3.29
N HIS A 179 -0.34 -14.19 -2.00
CA HIS A 179 -1.20 -14.90 -1.04
C HIS A 179 -1.96 -13.98 -0.09
N LEU A 180 -1.54 -12.72 0.07
CA LEU A 180 -2.24 -11.73 0.88
C LEU A 180 -2.82 -10.61 0.02
N PHE A 181 -1.97 -9.69 -0.46
CA PHE A 181 -2.44 -8.44 -1.05
C PHE A 181 -3.23 -8.64 -2.36
N GLY A 182 -2.74 -9.51 -3.25
CA GLY A 182 -3.44 -9.83 -4.50
C GLY A 182 -4.80 -10.48 -4.29
N ARG A 183 -4.96 -11.22 -3.17
CA ARG A 183 -6.20 -11.93 -2.79
C ARG A 183 -7.22 -11.04 -2.10
N LEU A 184 -6.73 -10.02 -1.41
CA LEU A 184 -7.57 -9.01 -0.77
C LEU A 184 -7.97 -7.87 -1.72
N ALA A 185 -7.28 -7.67 -2.83
CA ALA A 185 -7.63 -6.65 -3.81
C ALA A 185 -8.94 -6.97 -4.55
N ALA A 186 -9.89 -6.03 -4.54
CA ALA A 186 -11.18 -6.13 -5.23
C ALA A 186 -11.05 -5.92 -6.74
N ASN A 187 -10.29 -6.77 -7.41
CA ASN A 187 -10.22 -6.88 -8.86
C ASN A 187 -10.04 -8.36 -9.21
N PHE A 188 -10.42 -8.83 -10.40
CA PHE A 188 -10.18 -10.23 -10.79
C PHE A 188 -9.01 -10.27 -11.78
N GLY A 189 -7.91 -10.92 -11.40
CA GLY A 189 -6.73 -11.12 -12.26
C GLY A 189 -5.41 -10.80 -11.56
N GLN A 190 -4.38 -10.45 -12.35
CA GLN A 190 -3.11 -9.93 -11.83
C GLN A 190 -3.33 -8.50 -11.31
N ASN A 191 -3.77 -8.42 -10.07
CA ASN A 191 -4.14 -7.17 -9.40
C ASN A 191 -2.96 -6.52 -8.71
N HIS A 192 -1.78 -7.12 -8.75
CA HIS A 192 -0.60 -6.60 -8.11
C HIS A 192 0.62 -6.85 -8.98
N TYR A 193 1.67 -6.10 -8.71
CA TYR A 193 2.99 -6.40 -9.21
C TYR A 193 4.07 -6.01 -8.21
N VAL A 194 5.12 -6.82 -8.20
CA VAL A 194 6.35 -6.57 -7.46
C VAL A 194 7.23 -5.64 -8.28
N SER A 195 7.95 -4.72 -7.63
CA SER A 195 8.90 -3.83 -8.29
C SER A 195 9.92 -4.61 -9.12
N HIS A 196 10.21 -4.15 -10.33
CA HIS A 196 11.30 -4.72 -11.12
C HIS A 196 12.70 -4.44 -10.53
N ASP A 197 12.82 -3.53 -9.56
CA ASP A 197 14.09 -3.20 -8.93
C ASP A 197 14.65 -4.40 -8.14
N HIS A 198 13.77 -5.31 -7.73
CA HIS A 198 14.11 -6.61 -7.16
C HIS A 198 14.66 -7.62 -8.18
N ARG A 199 14.74 -7.29 -9.49
CA ARG A 199 15.20 -8.23 -10.53
C ARG A 199 16.71 -8.36 -10.67
N SER A 200 17.50 -7.63 -9.88
CA SER A 200 18.93 -7.50 -10.15
C SER A 200 19.69 -8.82 -10.02
N HIS A 201 19.39 -9.69 -9.03
CA HIS A 201 20.25 -10.86 -8.78
C HIS A 201 19.56 -12.23 -8.58
N ASP A 202 18.30 -12.31 -8.16
CA ASP A 202 17.54 -13.56 -8.09
C ASP A 202 16.07 -13.29 -8.40
N THR A 203 15.48 -13.94 -9.40
CA THR A 203 14.06 -13.72 -9.73
C THR A 203 13.29 -15.02 -9.69
N TYR A 204 12.24 -15.03 -8.88
CA TYR A 204 11.25 -16.08 -8.92
C TYR A 204 10.38 -15.90 -10.18
N ASN A 205 10.34 -16.90 -11.05
CA ASN A 205 9.37 -16.92 -12.17
C ASN A 205 7.97 -17.38 -11.72
N LYS A 206 7.91 -18.09 -10.60
CA LYS A 206 6.70 -18.59 -9.95
C LYS A 206 6.81 -18.39 -8.45
N CYS A 207 5.68 -18.30 -7.76
CA CYS A 207 5.62 -18.18 -6.32
C CYS A 207 6.46 -19.27 -5.64
N PRO A 208 7.32 -18.92 -4.67
CA PRO A 208 8.22 -19.87 -4.02
C PRO A 208 7.52 -20.70 -2.92
N CYS A 209 6.20 -20.58 -2.75
CA CYS A 209 5.47 -21.42 -1.80
C CYS A 209 5.30 -22.88 -2.26
N ASP A 210 5.91 -23.32 -3.36
CA ASP A 210 5.83 -24.64 -4.01
C ASP A 210 4.44 -25.14 -4.44
N ASP A 211 3.37 -24.76 -3.74
CA ASP A 211 2.06 -25.37 -3.83
C ASP A 211 1.12 -24.65 -4.79
N CYS A 212 1.29 -23.33 -4.99
CA CYS A 212 0.37 -22.55 -5.82
C CYS A 212 0.77 -22.46 -7.31
N GLY A 213 2.07 -22.52 -7.60
CA GLY A 213 2.61 -22.40 -8.95
C GLY A 213 2.29 -21.08 -9.67
N GLU A 214 1.81 -20.06 -8.96
CA GLU A 214 1.38 -18.80 -9.55
C GLU A 214 2.53 -18.01 -10.16
N LYS A 215 2.28 -17.39 -11.31
CA LYS A 215 3.28 -16.54 -11.96
C LYS A 215 3.39 -15.21 -11.25
N ILE A 216 4.61 -14.71 -11.15
CA ILE A 216 4.88 -13.43 -10.50
C ILE A 216 4.87 -12.33 -11.54
N SER A 217 4.08 -11.30 -11.27
CA SER A 217 4.04 -10.08 -12.07
C SER A 217 5.09 -9.11 -11.55
N TYR A 218 6.20 -8.96 -12.27
CA TYR A 218 7.13 -7.87 -12.02
C TYR A 218 6.89 -6.73 -13.00
N ASN A 219 6.73 -5.52 -12.49
CA ASN A 219 6.55 -4.34 -13.33
C ASN A 219 7.20 -3.11 -12.68
N ASN A 220 7.21 -2.01 -13.40
CA ASN A 220 7.73 -0.75 -12.90
C ASN A 220 6.80 -0.13 -11.86
N SER A 221 7.24 -0.10 -10.61
CA SER A 221 6.55 0.59 -9.53
C SER A 221 6.98 2.03 -9.35
N GLY A 222 7.95 2.50 -10.15
CA GLY A 222 8.53 3.83 -10.01
C GLY A 222 7.46 4.92 -9.96
N ILE A 223 7.44 5.65 -8.85
CA ILE A 223 6.56 6.80 -8.61
C ILE A 223 7.32 8.01 -8.07
N GLY A 224 6.84 9.19 -8.44
CA GLY A 224 7.28 10.45 -7.83
C GLY A 224 7.83 11.47 -8.82
N SER A 225 8.65 12.38 -8.32
CA SER A 225 9.24 13.47 -9.10
C SER A 225 10.55 13.95 -8.47
N GLU A 226 11.50 14.39 -9.29
CA GLU A 226 12.74 15.05 -8.85
C GLU A 226 12.50 16.36 -8.07
N PHE A 227 11.25 16.85 -8.02
CA PHE A 227 10.86 18.05 -7.27
C PHE A 227 10.19 17.73 -5.92
N LEU A 228 9.89 16.46 -5.64
CA LEU A 228 9.28 15.99 -4.39
C LEU A 228 10.16 14.89 -3.79
N TRP A 229 9.70 13.65 -3.87
CA TRP A 229 10.48 12.44 -3.64
C TRP A 229 10.16 11.48 -4.77
N TYR A 230 11.01 10.48 -4.91
CA TYR A 230 10.84 9.47 -5.94
C TYR A 230 11.44 8.14 -5.55
N GLY A 231 11.05 7.09 -6.25
CA GLY A 231 11.66 5.78 -6.09
C GLY A 231 10.69 4.67 -6.46
N TYR A 232 11.03 3.47 -6.02
CA TYR A 232 10.33 2.25 -6.35
C TYR A 232 9.72 1.65 -5.09
N PRO A 233 8.42 1.82 -4.84
CA PRO A 233 7.73 1.05 -3.82
C PRO A 233 7.77 -0.44 -4.15
N ASP A 234 7.74 -1.30 -3.13
CA ASP A 234 8.01 -2.73 -3.28
C ASP A 234 6.90 -3.48 -4.00
N ILE A 235 5.65 -3.19 -3.63
CA ILE A 235 4.46 -3.78 -4.26
C ILE A 235 3.47 -2.67 -4.57
N LEU A 236 2.91 -2.72 -5.78
CA LEU A 236 1.73 -1.93 -6.14
C LEU A 236 0.55 -2.86 -6.34
N VAL A 237 -0.53 -2.57 -5.62
CA VAL A 237 -1.77 -3.35 -5.64
C VAL A 237 -2.85 -2.50 -6.30
N ASN A 238 -3.32 -2.92 -7.45
CA ASN A 238 -4.41 -2.31 -8.20
C ASN A 238 -5.75 -2.86 -7.72
N SER A 239 -6.63 -1.96 -7.30
CA SER A 239 -8.01 -2.24 -6.96
C SER A 239 -8.95 -1.47 -7.91
N ILE A 240 -10.26 -1.62 -7.74
CA ILE A 240 -11.24 -0.84 -8.49
C ILE A 240 -11.00 0.66 -8.26
N GLY A 241 -10.66 1.34 -9.35
CA GLY A 241 -10.57 2.79 -9.38
C GLY A 241 -9.19 3.37 -9.05
N GLY A 242 -8.20 2.55 -8.65
CA GLY A 242 -6.86 3.03 -8.33
C GLY A 242 -5.93 1.96 -7.81
N SER A 243 -4.89 2.39 -7.11
CA SER A 243 -3.84 1.52 -6.60
C SER A 243 -3.57 1.82 -5.12
N THR A 244 -2.88 0.92 -4.45
CA THR A 244 -2.34 1.08 -3.10
C THR A 244 -0.86 0.71 -3.11
N VAL A 245 -0.04 1.50 -2.43
CA VAL A 245 1.39 1.24 -2.25
C VAL A 245 1.60 0.38 -1.01
N ILE A 246 2.40 -0.68 -1.17
CA ILE A 246 3.04 -1.39 -0.07
C ILE A 246 4.52 -1.02 -0.07
N ALA A 247 4.96 -0.41 1.02
CA ALA A 247 6.33 -0.05 1.29
C ALA A 247 6.93 -1.05 2.29
N ARG A 248 8.12 -1.55 2.04
CA ARG A 248 8.84 -2.39 3.00
C ARG A 248 9.97 -1.61 3.65
N PRO A 249 10.28 -1.86 4.93
CA PRO A 249 11.51 -1.35 5.51
C PRO A 249 12.69 -2.05 4.84
N GLU A 250 13.78 -1.32 4.70
CA GLU A 250 15.06 -1.93 4.33
C GLU A 250 15.49 -2.92 5.43
N GLU A 251 16.03 -4.07 5.02
CA GLU A 251 16.57 -5.04 5.98
C GLU A 251 17.76 -4.42 6.71
N ILE A 252 17.67 -4.42 8.03
CA ILE A 252 18.79 -4.04 8.90
C ILE A 252 19.67 -5.28 9.00
N ASP A 253 20.93 -5.18 8.57
CA ASP A 253 21.89 -6.24 8.79
C ASP A 253 22.01 -6.49 10.30
N ARG A 254 21.87 -7.75 10.73
CA ARG A 254 21.92 -8.09 12.16
C ARG A 254 23.25 -7.67 12.79
N ASP A 255 24.31 -7.59 12.00
CA ASP A 255 25.64 -7.15 12.43
C ASP A 255 25.78 -5.62 12.56
N GLU A 256 24.99 -4.83 11.81
CA GLU A 256 24.91 -3.37 11.95
C GLU A 256 24.09 -2.93 13.19
N GLN A 257 23.39 -3.85 13.85
CA GLN A 257 22.67 -3.57 15.10
C GLN A 257 23.62 -3.17 16.26
N ILE A 258 24.92 -3.44 16.12
CA ILE A 258 25.96 -3.19 17.15
C ILE A 258 26.67 -1.84 16.94
N ALA A 259 26.52 -1.19 15.78
CA ALA A 259 27.21 0.07 15.51
C ALA A 259 26.59 1.25 16.27
N GLU A 260 27.34 1.77 17.24
CA GLU A 260 27.02 2.97 18.02
C GLU A 260 26.86 4.19 17.11
N GLY A 261 25.70 4.87 17.16
CA GLY A 261 25.61 6.22 16.59
C GLY A 261 24.22 6.80 16.44
N ASP A 262 23.30 6.11 15.77
CA ASP A 262 22.18 6.80 15.09
C ASP A 262 20.78 6.38 15.55
N THR A 263 20.56 6.27 16.86
CA THR A 263 19.17 6.19 17.39
C THR A 263 18.73 7.55 17.89
N TYR A 264 17.82 8.20 17.14
CA TYR A 264 16.97 9.32 17.55
C TYR A 264 15.95 8.92 18.64
N LEU A 265 16.30 8.00 19.53
CA LEU A 265 15.49 7.64 20.68
C LEU A 265 15.84 8.61 21.81
N ASN A 266 14.83 9.36 22.25
CA ASN A 266 14.87 10.04 23.54
C ASN A 266 15.27 9.03 24.61
N ALA A 267 16.13 9.49 25.52
CA ALA A 267 16.75 8.75 26.61
C ALA A 267 15.74 7.83 27.35
N ASP A 268 16.00 6.52 27.35
CA ASP A 268 15.87 5.56 28.48
C ASP A 268 15.78 4.08 28.05
N PHE A 269 15.78 3.75 26.77
CA PHE A 269 15.73 2.34 26.35
C PHE A 269 17.10 1.64 26.41
N ASP A 270 17.23 0.66 27.31
CA ASP A 270 18.41 -0.21 27.41
C ASP A 270 18.51 -1.07 26.12
N LYS A 271 19.56 -0.84 25.33
CA LYS A 271 19.80 -1.48 24.02
C LYS A 271 19.78 -3.01 24.08
N ARG A 272 19.95 -3.61 25.27
CA ARG A 272 19.90 -5.07 25.48
C ARG A 272 18.48 -5.65 25.46
N GLN A 273 17.45 -4.90 25.85
CA GLN A 273 16.05 -5.37 25.83
C GLN A 273 15.44 -5.37 24.41
N ILE A 274 16.01 -4.59 23.48
CA ILE A 274 15.44 -4.38 22.14
C ILE A 274 15.56 -5.65 21.26
N LEU A 275 16.45 -6.58 21.60
CA LEU A 275 16.66 -7.83 20.84
C LEU A 275 15.88 -9.03 21.38
N GLU A 276 15.03 -8.84 22.41
CA GLU A 276 14.35 -9.94 23.10
C GLU A 276 13.02 -10.36 22.44
N SER A 277 12.43 -9.55 21.55
CA SER A 277 11.18 -9.88 20.86
C SER A 277 11.13 -9.41 19.39
N GLU A 278 10.41 -10.16 18.55
CA GLU A 278 10.13 -9.79 17.15
C GLU A 278 9.37 -8.46 17.03
N GLU A 279 8.55 -8.11 18.02
CA GLU A 279 7.83 -6.84 18.08
C GLU A 279 8.80 -5.64 18.21
N ASN A 280 9.83 -5.75 19.05
CA ASN A 280 10.86 -4.72 19.21
C ASN A 280 11.70 -4.56 17.94
N ILE A 281 12.04 -5.68 17.29
CA ILE A 281 12.75 -5.67 16.00
C ILE A 281 11.89 -5.03 14.91
N ALA A 282 10.60 -5.35 14.87
CA ALA A 282 9.67 -4.71 13.96
C ALA A 282 9.65 -3.19 14.21
N LEU A 283 9.43 -2.76 15.45
CA LEU A 283 9.40 -1.34 15.83
C LEU A 283 10.65 -0.59 15.34
N LEU A 284 11.85 -1.12 15.61
CA LEU A 284 13.10 -0.54 15.12
C LEU A 284 13.15 -0.40 13.59
N ARG A 285 12.73 -1.45 12.86
CA ARG A 285 12.65 -1.41 11.39
C ARG A 285 11.71 -0.31 10.92
N TYR A 286 10.59 -0.11 11.60
CA TYR A 286 9.66 0.96 11.25
C TYR A 286 10.22 2.35 11.54
N GLU A 287 10.81 2.55 12.72
CA GLU A 287 11.37 3.84 13.12
C GLU A 287 12.50 4.28 12.18
N ARG A 288 13.43 3.38 11.84
CA ARG A 288 14.52 3.68 10.88
C ARG A 288 14.01 4.01 9.48
N ASN A 289 12.85 3.47 9.10
CA ASN A 289 12.28 3.65 7.76
C ASN A 289 11.11 4.67 7.74
N VAL A 290 10.84 5.38 8.84
CA VAL A 290 9.73 6.34 8.91
C VAL A 290 9.82 7.38 7.80
N SER A 291 11.03 7.86 7.49
CA SER A 291 11.28 8.81 6.41
C SER A 291 10.83 8.26 5.05
N LYS A 292 11.18 7.00 4.77
CA LYS A 292 10.79 6.28 3.55
C LYS A 292 9.28 6.13 3.46
N PHE A 293 8.61 5.75 4.55
CA PHE A 293 7.16 5.54 4.55
C PHE A 293 6.36 6.82 4.39
N VAL A 294 6.75 7.88 5.10
CA VAL A 294 6.06 9.18 5.02
C VAL A 294 6.25 9.80 3.64
N SER A 295 7.47 9.80 3.11
CA SER A 295 7.73 10.34 1.77
C SER A 295 6.97 9.59 0.67
N GLN A 296 6.83 8.26 0.80
CA GLN A 296 5.99 7.46 -0.08
C GLN A 296 4.50 7.79 0.06
N ALA A 297 3.97 7.86 1.29
CA ALA A 297 2.57 8.15 1.54
C ALA A 297 2.15 9.52 0.96
N VAL A 298 2.96 10.55 1.20
CA VAL A 298 2.73 11.90 0.67
C VAL A 298 2.80 11.91 -0.86
N THR A 299 3.88 11.35 -1.44
CA THR A 299 4.06 11.30 -2.90
C THR A 299 2.95 10.52 -3.59
N PHE A 300 2.52 9.41 -2.99
CA PHE A 300 1.47 8.55 -3.52
C PHE A 300 0.10 9.22 -3.48
N SER A 301 -0.21 9.96 -2.41
CA SER A 301 -1.47 10.71 -2.32
C SER A 301 -1.59 11.76 -3.42
N PHE A 302 -0.52 12.52 -3.69
CA PHE A 302 -0.52 13.45 -4.82
C PHE A 302 -0.64 12.73 -6.18
N TYR A 303 0.01 11.59 -6.37
CA TYR A 303 -0.18 10.79 -7.58
C TYR A 303 -1.65 10.35 -7.74
N GLN A 304 -2.28 9.87 -6.67
CA GLN A 304 -3.69 9.47 -6.68
C GLN A 304 -4.61 10.64 -7.03
N LYS A 305 -4.35 11.86 -6.51
CA LYS A 305 -5.05 13.08 -6.92
C LYS A 305 -5.08 13.22 -8.44
N PHE A 306 -3.92 13.13 -9.10
CA PHE A 306 -3.83 13.26 -10.55
C PHE A 306 -4.54 12.14 -11.30
N TYR A 307 -4.38 10.91 -10.82
CA TYR A 307 -5.01 9.74 -11.42
C TYR A 307 -6.54 9.84 -11.36
N GLN A 308 -7.08 10.21 -10.19
CA GLN A 308 -8.51 10.42 -9.99
C GLN A 308 -9.05 11.58 -10.85
N VAL A 309 -8.35 12.72 -10.94
CA VAL A 309 -8.74 13.83 -11.83
C VAL A 309 -8.80 13.37 -13.29
N LYS A 310 -7.81 12.60 -13.76
CA LYS A 310 -7.80 12.09 -15.15
C LYS A 310 -8.96 11.15 -15.44
N ILE A 311 -9.31 10.27 -14.50
CA ILE A 311 -10.45 9.35 -14.65
C ILE A 311 -11.78 10.11 -14.56
N ASN A 312 -11.90 11.06 -13.63
CA ASN A 312 -13.14 11.76 -13.34
C ASN A 312 -13.49 12.82 -14.40
N LYS A 313 -12.55 13.26 -15.24
CA LYS A 313 -12.86 14.05 -16.44
C LYS A 313 -13.95 13.44 -17.33
N HIS A 314 -14.12 12.12 -17.28
CA HIS A 314 -15.14 11.40 -18.03
C HIS A 314 -16.37 10.96 -17.20
N LYS A 315 -16.41 11.24 -15.89
CA LYS A 315 -17.49 10.83 -14.98
C LYS A 315 -17.90 12.00 -14.07
N ARG A 316 -19.05 12.61 -14.34
CA ARG A 316 -19.48 13.89 -13.71
C ARG A 316 -19.88 13.83 -12.22
N ASN A 317 -19.88 12.67 -11.56
CA ASN A 317 -20.44 12.51 -10.20
C ASN A 317 -19.57 11.69 -9.24
N VAL A 318 -18.24 11.72 -9.36
CA VAL A 318 -17.35 10.98 -8.43
C VAL A 318 -16.74 11.98 -7.46
N VAL A 319 -17.09 11.86 -6.17
CA VAL A 319 -16.41 12.59 -5.09
C VAL A 319 -14.98 12.04 -4.98
N PRO A 320 -13.94 12.88 -5.10
CA PRO A 320 -12.57 12.41 -4.99
C PRO A 320 -12.27 11.96 -3.56
N VAL A 321 -11.57 10.84 -3.42
CA VAL A 321 -11.05 10.40 -2.13
C VAL A 321 -9.73 11.13 -1.90
N THR A 322 -9.65 11.87 -0.80
CA THR A 322 -8.50 12.74 -0.48
C THR A 322 -7.54 12.08 0.50
N LEU A 323 -8.08 11.33 1.47
CA LEU A 323 -7.29 10.57 2.44
C LEU A 323 -6.82 9.25 1.82
N ILE A 324 -5.56 9.22 1.38
CA ILE A 324 -4.99 8.09 0.64
C ILE A 324 -4.11 7.25 1.58
N PRO A 325 -4.37 5.94 1.71
CA PRO A 325 -3.57 5.08 2.56
C PRO A 325 -2.32 4.54 1.84
N THR A 326 -1.31 4.20 2.64
CA THR A 326 -0.09 3.48 2.27
C THR A 326 0.21 2.49 3.39
N LEU A 327 0.53 1.24 3.02
CA LEU A 327 0.89 0.20 3.99
C LEU A 327 2.40 0.09 4.07
N ALA A 328 2.95 0.18 5.28
CA ALA A 328 4.32 -0.18 5.57
C ALA A 328 4.33 -1.60 6.16
N PHE A 329 5.19 -2.51 5.70
CA PHE A 329 5.06 -3.95 5.99
C PHE A 329 6.42 -4.66 6.21
N THR A 330 6.59 -5.39 7.34
CA THR A 330 7.82 -6.15 7.69
C THR A 330 7.72 -7.65 7.44
N GLY A 331 6.55 -8.16 7.06
CA GLY A 331 6.27 -9.60 6.88
C GLY A 331 5.41 -10.18 7.99
N THR A 332 5.66 -9.73 9.23
CA THR A 332 4.93 -10.15 10.44
C THR A 332 4.10 -9.03 11.05
N HIS A 333 4.42 -7.77 10.74
CA HIS A 333 3.70 -6.59 11.24
C HIS A 333 3.48 -5.57 10.12
N PHE A 334 2.57 -4.63 10.34
CA PHE A 334 2.29 -3.52 9.43
C PHE A 334 1.89 -2.22 10.12
N ASP A 335 2.24 -1.10 9.50
CA ASP A 335 1.75 0.24 9.83
C ASP A 335 0.88 0.79 8.70
N ILE A 336 -0.10 1.61 9.07
CA ILE A 336 -0.97 2.30 8.12
C ILE A 336 -0.68 3.79 8.19
N TYR A 337 -0.23 4.34 7.07
CA TYR A 337 -0.08 5.78 6.88
C TYR A 337 -1.22 6.27 6.00
N LEU A 338 -1.92 7.32 6.41
CA LEU A 338 -2.94 7.97 5.57
C LEU A 338 -2.61 9.44 5.41
N TYR A 339 -2.49 9.90 4.16
CA TYR A 339 -2.23 11.31 3.88
C TYR A 339 -3.35 11.93 3.06
N ASP A 340 -3.97 12.97 3.62
CA ASP A 340 -4.92 13.85 2.94
C ASP A 340 -4.19 15.01 2.29
N HIS A 341 -4.05 14.96 0.97
CA HIS A 341 -3.33 15.97 0.20
C HIS A 341 -4.12 17.26 -0.05
N GLU A 342 -5.44 17.29 0.20
CA GLU A 342 -6.25 18.51 0.09
C GLU A 342 -6.22 19.30 1.40
N HIS A 343 -6.29 18.59 2.53
CA HIS A 343 -6.34 19.20 3.86
C HIS A 343 -5.00 19.23 4.59
N ASP A 344 -3.96 18.62 4.00
CA ASP A 344 -2.62 18.50 4.57
C ASP A 344 -2.62 17.85 5.97
N ILE A 345 -3.16 16.62 6.02
CA ILE A 345 -3.29 15.81 7.24
C ILE A 345 -2.56 14.50 7.04
N LEU A 346 -1.62 14.18 7.94
CA LEU A 346 -0.94 12.89 7.99
C LEU A 346 -1.39 12.14 9.24
N LEU A 347 -1.92 10.93 9.05
CA LEU A 347 -2.32 10.02 10.11
C LEU A 347 -1.46 8.75 10.07
N ARG A 348 -1.13 8.22 11.25
CA ARG A 348 -0.49 6.91 11.43
C ARG A 348 -1.18 6.17 12.57
N ASN A 349 -1.19 4.84 12.55
CA ASN A 349 -1.64 4.06 13.72
C ASN A 349 -0.85 4.43 14.98
N LYS A 350 -1.56 4.46 16.10
CA LYS A 350 -1.01 4.67 17.43
C LYS A 350 -0.27 3.43 17.91
N GLY A 351 0.87 3.63 18.54
CA GLY A 351 1.60 2.57 19.24
C GLY A 351 2.44 1.71 18.29
N PRO A 352 2.77 0.46 18.69
CA PRO A 352 3.60 -0.40 17.88
C PRO A 352 2.89 -0.82 16.58
N PRO A 353 3.68 -1.30 15.60
CA PRO A 353 3.15 -1.90 14.38
C PRO A 353 2.15 -3.02 14.66
N ILE A 354 1.13 -3.12 13.82
CA ILE A 354 0.02 -4.07 14.00
C ILE A 354 0.50 -5.47 13.61
N PRO A 355 0.39 -6.48 14.47
CA PRO A 355 0.79 -7.84 14.15
C PRO A 355 -0.17 -8.45 13.12
N LEU A 356 0.38 -9.10 12.09
CA LEU A 356 -0.40 -9.86 11.10
C LEU A 356 -0.90 -11.18 11.68
N TRP A 357 -0.18 -11.74 12.66
CA TRP A 357 -0.37 -13.07 13.21
C TRP A 357 -0.80 -12.97 14.68
N ARG A 358 -1.72 -13.84 15.12
CA ARG A 358 -2.21 -13.86 16.51
C ARG A 358 -1.23 -14.54 17.46
N ASN A 359 -0.58 -15.61 16.99
CA ASN A 359 0.36 -16.41 17.76
C ASN A 359 1.72 -16.44 17.07
N GLU A 360 2.73 -16.85 17.82
CA GLU A 360 4.06 -17.11 17.26
C GLU A 360 4.11 -18.48 16.55
N TYR A 361 5.08 -18.63 15.65
CA TYR A 361 5.36 -19.90 15.00
C TYR A 361 5.74 -20.97 16.04
N PRO A 362 5.26 -22.23 15.95
CA PRO A 362 4.60 -22.88 14.82
C PRO A 362 3.06 -22.80 14.79
N GLU A 363 2.44 -22.17 15.78
CA GLU A 363 0.97 -22.06 15.89
C GLU A 363 0.44 -20.73 15.32
N ALA A 364 1.24 -20.10 14.44
CA ALA A 364 0.97 -18.79 13.88
C ALA A 364 -0.27 -18.82 12.99
N GLU A 365 -1.36 -18.23 13.49
CA GLU A 365 -2.59 -18.05 12.74
C GLU A 365 -2.74 -16.59 12.29
N LEU A 366 -3.32 -16.36 11.10
CA LEU A 366 -3.60 -14.99 10.65
C LEU A 366 -4.61 -14.32 11.56
N ASP A 367 -4.28 -13.10 12.01
CA ASP A 367 -5.24 -12.28 12.71
C ASP A 367 -6.26 -11.69 11.73
N MET A 368 -7.49 -12.20 11.78
CA MET A 368 -8.56 -11.71 10.91
C MET A 368 -8.87 -10.24 11.12
N SER A 369 -8.65 -9.67 12.31
CA SER A 369 -8.82 -8.23 12.50
C SER A 369 -7.81 -7.44 11.67
N SER A 370 -6.59 -7.94 11.53
CA SER A 370 -5.55 -7.40 10.67
C SER A 370 -5.81 -7.62 9.18
N VAL A 371 -6.26 -8.81 8.78
CA VAL A 371 -6.68 -9.10 7.40
C VAL A 371 -7.78 -8.13 6.95
N LEU A 372 -8.78 -7.87 7.79
CA LEU A 372 -9.85 -6.92 7.49
C LEU A 372 -9.33 -5.48 7.32
N LYS A 373 -8.38 -5.02 8.15
CA LYS A 373 -7.77 -3.69 8.00
C LYS A 373 -7.01 -3.56 6.68
N ILE A 374 -6.22 -4.58 6.33
CA ILE A 374 -5.48 -4.62 5.06
C ILE A 374 -6.45 -4.61 3.89
N TRP A 375 -7.51 -5.44 3.93
CA TRP A 375 -8.57 -5.44 2.92
C TRP A 375 -9.21 -4.06 2.74
N MET A 376 -9.52 -3.37 3.85
CA MET A 376 -10.08 -2.02 3.81
C MET A 376 -9.15 -1.01 3.14
N VAL A 377 -7.88 -1.02 3.52
CA VAL A 377 -6.84 -0.14 2.96
C VAL A 377 -6.62 -0.39 1.47
N LEU A 378 -6.52 -1.65 1.05
CA LEU A 378 -6.30 -2.00 -0.36
C LEU A 378 -7.45 -1.56 -1.26
N ASN A 379 -8.66 -1.49 -0.71
CA ASN A 379 -9.89 -1.20 -1.44
C ASN A 379 -10.50 0.17 -1.07
N HIS A 380 -9.70 1.08 -0.51
CA HIS A 380 -10.09 2.38 0.02
C HIS A 380 -10.97 3.24 -0.91
N LEU A 381 -10.70 3.22 -2.22
CA LEU A 381 -11.51 3.97 -3.20
C LEU A 381 -12.92 3.41 -3.39
N THR A 382 -13.11 2.12 -3.12
CA THR A 382 -14.41 1.45 -3.21
C THR A 382 -15.11 1.45 -1.86
N LEU A 383 -14.38 1.17 -0.78
CA LEU A 383 -14.89 1.05 0.59
C LEU A 383 -14.99 2.38 1.33
N GLY A 384 -14.58 3.49 0.69
CA GLY A 384 -14.61 4.81 1.28
C GLY A 384 -13.49 5.01 2.31
N THR A 385 -12.89 6.20 2.28
CA THR A 385 -11.88 6.62 3.25
C THR A 385 -12.04 8.11 3.43
N SER A 386 -12.60 8.49 4.57
CA SER A 386 -12.97 9.89 4.84
C SER A 386 -12.91 10.18 6.33
N LEU A 387 -12.54 11.41 6.65
CA LEU A 387 -12.70 11.95 8.00
C LEU A 387 -14.05 12.66 8.10
N GLU A 388 -14.61 12.69 9.30
CA GLU A 388 -15.78 13.52 9.58
C GLU A 388 -15.41 15.00 9.43
N GLU A 389 -16.35 15.83 8.97
CA GLU A 389 -16.07 17.23 8.63
C GLU A 389 -15.47 18.02 9.80
N HIS A 390 -15.98 17.80 11.02
CA HIS A 390 -15.46 18.46 12.22
C HIS A 390 -14.00 18.05 12.53
N ILE A 391 -13.62 16.80 12.22
CA ILE A 391 -12.24 16.31 12.37
C ILE A 391 -11.33 17.00 11.35
N VAL A 392 -11.80 17.11 10.09
CA VAL A 392 -11.07 17.80 9.02
C VAL A 392 -10.84 19.26 9.40
N GLN A 393 -11.87 19.98 9.83
CA GLN A 393 -11.78 21.38 10.24
C GLN A 393 -10.78 21.58 11.38
N GLU A 394 -10.68 20.62 12.29
CA GLU A 394 -9.76 20.69 13.42
C GLU A 394 -8.31 20.38 13.01
N LEU A 395 -8.10 19.40 12.13
CA LEU A 395 -6.78 18.91 11.75
C LEU A 395 -6.19 19.56 10.49
N GLN A 396 -6.94 20.40 9.78
CA GLN A 396 -6.49 21.00 8.53
C GLN A 396 -5.16 21.73 8.70
N GLY A 397 -4.18 21.39 7.86
CA GLY A 397 -2.82 21.95 7.92
C GLY A 397 -1.94 21.37 9.03
N SER A 398 -2.41 20.38 9.79
CA SER A 398 -1.65 19.81 10.92
C SER A 398 -0.36 19.09 10.51
N CYS A 399 -0.29 18.59 9.26
CA CYS A 399 0.92 17.99 8.71
C CYS A 399 2.02 19.04 8.46
N ASP A 400 1.64 20.29 8.19
CA ASP A 400 2.53 21.43 7.87
C ASP A 400 3.41 21.22 6.62
N PHE A 401 3.18 20.15 5.86
CA PHE A 401 3.98 19.84 4.68
C PHE A 401 3.72 20.86 3.57
N LEU A 402 2.45 21.08 3.21
CA LEU A 402 2.11 22.06 2.18
C LEU A 402 2.52 23.45 2.60
N HIS A 403 2.36 23.83 3.85
CA HIS A 403 2.77 25.15 4.32
C HIS A 403 4.30 25.35 4.22
N ALA A 404 5.10 24.33 4.58
CA ALA A 404 6.57 24.36 4.50
C ALA A 404 7.11 24.40 3.05
N LEU A 405 6.32 24.03 2.04
CA LEU A 405 6.73 24.12 0.64
C LEU A 405 6.75 25.57 0.12
N SER A 406 7.79 25.91 -0.64
CA SER A 406 7.80 27.17 -1.41
C SER A 406 6.70 27.17 -2.49
N SER A 407 6.28 28.36 -2.90
CA SER A 407 5.25 28.55 -3.95
C SER A 407 5.60 27.85 -5.26
N ASP A 408 6.89 27.81 -5.60
CA ASP A 408 7.37 27.12 -6.80
C ASP A 408 7.19 25.60 -6.67
N HIS A 409 7.58 25.01 -5.53
CA HIS A 409 7.40 23.57 -5.29
C HIS A 409 5.93 23.15 -5.32
N LYS A 410 5.03 23.94 -4.73
CA LYS A 410 3.57 23.71 -4.79
C LYS A 410 3.08 23.61 -6.22
N THR A 411 3.52 24.56 -7.07
CA THR A 411 3.17 24.58 -8.49
C THR A 411 3.69 23.34 -9.22
N MET A 412 4.93 22.92 -8.92
CA MET A 412 5.60 21.80 -9.61
C MET A 412 5.05 20.42 -9.23
N ILE A 413 4.71 20.22 -7.94
CA ILE A 413 3.98 19.04 -7.45
C ILE A 413 2.68 18.89 -8.24
N GLY A 414 2.00 20.03 -8.48
CA GLY A 414 0.82 20.20 -9.31
C GLY A 414 0.91 19.67 -10.75
N GLN A 415 2.10 19.41 -11.29
CA GLN A 415 2.29 19.16 -12.73
C GLN A 415 3.12 17.92 -13.07
N THR A 416 3.97 17.43 -12.13
CA THR A 416 5.09 16.52 -12.50
C THR A 416 5.05 15.14 -11.85
N ILE A 417 4.11 14.88 -10.94
CA ILE A 417 4.02 13.58 -10.26
C ILE A 417 3.35 12.57 -11.18
N GLY A 418 4.05 11.46 -11.42
CA GLY A 418 3.57 10.38 -12.26
C GLY A 418 4.36 9.10 -12.04
N MET A 419 3.87 8.02 -12.65
CA MET A 419 4.63 6.78 -12.78
C MET A 419 5.78 7.04 -13.77
N ARG A 420 7.03 6.76 -13.39
CA ARG A 420 8.19 6.94 -14.28
C ARG A 420 8.99 5.66 -14.41
N ASN A 421 9.41 5.38 -15.64
CA ASN A 421 10.19 4.19 -15.99
C ASN A 421 11.59 4.16 -15.42
N ARG A 422 12.19 5.33 -15.14
CA ARG A 422 13.52 5.45 -14.53
C ARG A 422 13.58 6.70 -13.67
N PHE A 423 13.85 6.52 -12.38
CA PHE A 423 14.36 7.57 -11.53
C PHE A 423 15.86 7.37 -11.44
N TYR A 424 16.62 8.10 -12.25
CA TYR A 424 18.06 8.03 -12.16
C TYR A 424 18.49 8.73 -10.87
N PRO A 425 19.31 8.10 -10.01
CA PRO A 425 20.09 8.90 -9.07
C PRO A 425 20.93 9.86 -9.92
N ARG A 426 20.80 11.17 -9.71
CA ARG A 426 21.75 12.15 -10.27
C ARG A 426 23.12 11.87 -9.68
N ARG A 427 23.87 10.90 -10.24
CA ARG A 427 25.31 10.79 -10.01
C ARG A 427 25.99 11.86 -10.87
N TYR A 428 26.59 12.82 -10.18
CA TYR A 428 27.75 13.62 -10.58
C TYR A 428 27.94 13.85 -12.09
N LYS A 429 27.35 14.94 -12.60
CA LYS A 429 27.99 15.67 -13.71
C LYS A 429 29.15 16.47 -13.12
N GLU A 430 30.25 15.80 -12.84
CA GLU A 430 31.59 16.36 -12.65
C GLU A 430 32.49 15.19 -12.24
N MET A 431 32.99 14.47 -13.24
CA MET A 431 34.40 14.09 -13.36
C MET A 431 34.56 13.33 -14.68
N ASP A 432 35.54 13.79 -15.44
CA ASP A 432 36.13 13.23 -16.66
C ASP A 432 35.30 13.27 -17.95
N ALA A 433 35.46 14.42 -18.62
CA ALA A 433 35.60 14.44 -20.06
C ALA A 433 36.79 13.54 -20.47
N LEU A 434 36.52 12.43 -21.15
CA LEU A 434 37.44 11.83 -22.11
C LEU A 434 36.71 11.62 -23.45
N PRO A 435 37.42 11.80 -24.58
CA PRO A 435 36.78 12.15 -25.84
C PRO A 435 36.15 10.93 -26.53
N LEU A 436 35.00 11.16 -27.17
CA LEU A 436 34.49 10.35 -28.26
C LEU A 436 35.55 10.21 -29.36
N GLN A 437 36.26 9.09 -29.40
CA GLN A 437 36.84 8.55 -30.62
C GLN A 437 37.01 7.03 -30.49
N SER A 438 36.79 6.35 -31.62
CA SER A 438 36.93 4.91 -31.88
C SER A 438 35.84 3.96 -31.36
N GLN A 439 34.67 3.97 -32.00
CA GLN A 439 33.96 2.73 -32.39
C GLN A 439 33.18 2.94 -33.71
N GLU A 440 33.88 3.32 -34.77
CA GLU A 440 33.49 2.92 -36.12
C GLU A 440 34.45 1.83 -36.55
N LYS A 441 34.02 0.56 -36.49
CA LYS A 441 34.37 -0.48 -37.47
C LYS A 441 33.83 -1.86 -37.09
N ILE A 442 33.12 -2.43 -38.06
CA ILE A 442 32.97 -3.87 -38.34
C ILE A 442 31.82 -4.57 -37.62
N LEU A 443 30.64 -4.54 -38.25
CA LEU A 443 29.83 -5.74 -38.47
C LEU A 443 29.38 -5.72 -39.94
N ASN A 444 30.21 -6.33 -40.79
CA ASN A 444 29.89 -6.64 -42.19
C ASN A 444 28.87 -7.78 -42.22
N PHE A 445 27.69 -7.54 -42.80
CA PHE A 445 26.79 -8.59 -43.26
C PHE A 445 27.23 -9.05 -44.67
N PRO A 446 27.38 -10.36 -44.94
CA PRO A 446 27.55 -10.83 -46.31
C PRO A 446 26.20 -10.85 -47.02
N LYS A 447 26.14 -10.13 -48.14
CA LYS A 447 25.06 -10.18 -49.13
C LYS A 447 25.06 -11.54 -49.83
N GLN A 448 23.95 -12.26 -49.76
CA GLN A 448 23.61 -13.30 -50.73
C GLN A 448 23.43 -12.66 -52.11
N LYS A 449 24.18 -13.15 -53.10
CA LYS A 449 23.94 -12.90 -54.52
C LYS A 449 23.31 -14.16 -55.12
N ASP A 450 22.22 -13.97 -55.84
CA ASP A 450 21.63 -14.96 -56.73
C ASP A 450 22.41 -15.11 -58.05
N SER A 451 22.13 -16.24 -58.70
CA SER A 451 22.42 -16.71 -60.08
C SER A 451 23.79 -17.36 -60.35
N ILE A 452 23.78 -18.66 -60.69
CA ILE A 452 23.39 -19.22 -62.01
C ILE A 452 22.52 -20.46 -61.78
#